data_AF-A0A933H6W3-F1
#
_entry.id   AF-A0A933H6W3-F1
#
_cell.length_a   1.000
_cell.length_b   1.000
_cell.length_c   1.000
_cell.angle_alpha   90.00
_cell.angle_beta   90.00
_cell.angle_gamma   90.00
#
_symmetry.space_group_name_H-M   'P 1'
#
loop_
_entity.id
_entity.type
_entity.pdbx_description
1 polymer ?
#
loop_
_entity_poly.entity_id
_entity_poly.type
_entity_poly.pdbx_seq_one_letter_code
_entity_poly.pdbx_strand_id
1 'polypeptide(L)'
;MHDPKGLGRVAAYARGDDYHDVIPPKLAQLIQWLESETGKKIAHKIYTDTGPILERELAQRAGLGWIGKNTMLINPKAGSYFLLGEVLIDLDLTPDEPFKTDQCGTCSRCIDSCPTEAILENRILDAGKCISYLTIEAKGSIPEELRSNMSDWVFGCDVCQAVCPWNRFAPQEIRPEGFSKPFGSIELLNEISLTPHEFNLKFKNSPIKRSKRRGYLRNVAVALGNCNDPTVTPTLEKRASEENDPLVKEHIEWAIENLTR
;
A
#
# COMPACT_ATOMS: atom_id res chain seq x y z
N MET A 1 -1.96 21.79 1.60
CA MET A 1 -1.31 21.55 0.29
C MET A 1 -2.44 21.27 -0.68
N HIS A 2 -2.74 22.20 -1.58
CA HIS A 2 -3.70 21.93 -2.66
C HIS A 2 -3.04 20.95 -3.63
N ASP A 3 -3.58 19.75 -3.73
CA ASP A 3 -3.17 18.75 -4.72
C ASP A 3 -3.40 19.33 -6.13
N PRO A 4 -2.48 19.17 -7.09
CA PRO A 4 -2.77 19.40 -8.49
C PRO A 4 -4.08 18.70 -8.90
N LYS A 5 -5.04 19.50 -9.34
CA LYS A 5 -6.38 19.05 -9.74
C LYS A 5 -6.29 17.88 -10.72
N GLY A 6 -7.04 16.82 -10.44
CA GLY A 6 -7.13 15.65 -11.32
C GLY A 6 -5.98 14.65 -11.22
N LEU A 7 -5.05 14.80 -10.27
CA LEU A 7 -4.04 13.78 -9.99
C LEU A 7 -4.45 12.85 -8.84
N GLY A 8 -4.02 11.59 -8.93
CA GLY A 8 -4.23 10.57 -7.90
C GLY A 8 -2.92 10.10 -7.28
N ARG A 9 -2.99 9.70 -6.00
CA ARG A 9 -1.87 9.14 -5.23
C ARG A 9 -1.93 7.62 -5.14
N VAL A 10 -0.76 7.02 -5.30
CA VAL A 10 -0.47 5.61 -5.08
C VAL A 10 0.54 5.51 -3.93
N ALA A 11 0.37 4.54 -3.03
CA ALA A 11 1.32 4.30 -1.94
C ALA A 11 2.73 4.03 -2.46
N ALA A 12 3.76 4.48 -1.74
CA ALA A 12 5.14 4.49 -2.21
C ALA A 12 5.63 3.12 -2.67
N TYR A 13 5.24 2.05 -1.97
CA TYR A 13 5.65 0.68 -2.30
C TYR A 13 5.03 0.14 -3.60
N ALA A 14 3.96 0.77 -4.10
CA ALA A 14 3.20 0.31 -5.27
C ALA A 14 3.46 1.16 -6.53
N ARG A 15 4.39 2.11 -6.46
CA ARG A 15 4.76 2.99 -7.59
C ARG A 15 5.76 2.36 -8.57
N GLY A 16 6.02 1.06 -8.50
CA GLY A 16 7.00 0.39 -9.33
C GLY A 16 6.65 -1.07 -9.56
N ASP A 17 7.70 -1.88 -9.74
CA ASP A 17 7.58 -3.32 -9.91
C ASP A 17 6.98 -3.98 -8.67
N ASP A 18 6.23 -5.05 -8.90
CA ASP A 18 5.61 -5.82 -7.85
C ASP A 18 6.68 -6.55 -7.02
N TYR A 19 6.77 -6.22 -5.73
CA TYR A 19 7.76 -6.81 -4.85
C TYR A 19 7.59 -8.32 -4.70
N HIS A 20 6.38 -8.84 -4.92
CA HIS A 20 6.12 -10.27 -4.95
C HIS A 20 6.89 -10.99 -6.07
N ASP A 21 7.27 -10.28 -7.15
CA ASP A 21 8.07 -10.82 -8.24
C ASP A 21 9.58 -10.59 -8.04
N VAL A 22 9.96 -9.59 -7.23
CA VAL A 22 11.36 -9.18 -7.04
C VAL A 22 12.02 -9.83 -5.81
N ILE A 23 11.31 -9.96 -4.69
CA ILE A 23 11.86 -10.45 -3.43
C ILE A 23 12.15 -11.96 -3.46
N PRO A 24 11.24 -12.84 -3.92
CA PRO A 24 11.47 -14.29 -3.83
C PRO A 24 12.72 -14.79 -4.59
N PRO A 25 13.04 -14.30 -5.81
CA PRO A 25 14.29 -14.67 -6.47
C PRO A 25 15.55 -14.27 -5.69
N LYS A 26 15.53 -13.13 -4.98
CA LYS A 26 16.64 -12.69 -4.13
C LYS A 26 16.80 -13.56 -2.89
N LEU A 27 15.69 -13.96 -2.27
CA LEU A 27 15.71 -14.90 -1.15
C LEU A 27 16.18 -16.29 -1.58
N ALA A 28 15.85 -16.72 -2.81
CA ALA A 28 16.38 -17.96 -3.37
C ALA A 28 17.90 -17.90 -3.57
N GLN A 29 18.46 -16.75 -3.97
CA GLN A 29 19.91 -16.55 -4.05
C GLN A 29 20.57 -16.62 -2.67
N LEU A 30 19.93 -16.06 -1.63
CA LEU A 30 20.41 -16.18 -0.24
C LEU A 30 20.49 -17.64 0.20
N ILE A 31 19.48 -18.45 -0.13
CA ILE A 31 19.49 -19.89 0.16
C ILE A 31 20.61 -20.61 -0.59
N GLN A 32 20.78 -20.34 -1.89
CA GLN A 32 21.86 -20.95 -2.67
C GLN A 32 23.24 -20.63 -2.09
N TRP A 33 23.42 -19.38 -1.62
CA TRP A 33 24.63 -19.00 -0.91
C TRP A 33 24.79 -19.80 0.40
N LEU A 34 23.75 -19.90 1.24
CA LEU A 34 23.80 -20.70 2.48
C LEU A 34 24.12 -22.20 2.22
N GLU A 35 23.54 -22.79 1.17
CA GLU A 35 23.83 -24.17 0.77
C GLU A 35 25.30 -24.33 0.35
N SER A 36 25.87 -23.32 -0.33
CA SER A 36 27.28 -23.31 -0.72
C SER A 36 28.23 -23.20 0.47
N GLU A 37 27.90 -22.37 1.47
CA GLU A 37 28.71 -22.19 2.69
C GLU A 37 28.67 -23.43 3.59
N THR A 38 27.51 -24.09 3.68
CA THR A 38 27.31 -25.25 4.56
C THR A 38 27.66 -26.59 3.91
N GLY A 39 27.76 -26.63 2.57
CA GLY A 39 27.94 -27.85 1.79
C GLY A 39 26.77 -28.83 1.88
N LYS A 40 25.59 -28.36 2.27
CA LYS A 40 24.38 -29.17 2.49
C LYS A 40 23.19 -28.53 1.82
N LYS A 41 22.25 -29.36 1.38
CA LYS A 41 20.94 -28.90 0.93
C LYS A 41 20.10 -28.45 2.13
N ILE A 42 19.42 -27.31 2.00
CA ILE A 42 18.61 -26.71 3.08
C ILE A 42 17.13 -26.87 2.73
N ALA A 43 16.35 -27.49 3.61
CA ALA A 43 14.90 -27.47 3.48
C ALA A 43 14.39 -26.08 3.86
N HIS A 44 13.68 -25.43 2.96
CA HIS A 44 13.28 -24.04 3.16
C HIS A 44 11.89 -23.72 2.60
N LYS A 45 11.32 -22.62 3.10
CA LYS A 45 10.12 -21.98 2.55
C LYS A 45 10.30 -20.47 2.55
N ILE A 46 10.13 -19.87 1.37
CA ILE A 46 10.24 -18.42 1.15
C ILE A 46 8.85 -17.80 1.25
N TYR A 47 8.74 -16.67 1.94
CA TYR A 47 7.54 -15.85 1.98
C TYR A 47 7.86 -14.36 1.80
N THR A 48 6.85 -13.66 1.30
CA THR A 48 6.69 -12.20 1.33
C THR A 48 5.20 -11.91 1.15
N ASP A 49 4.56 -11.22 2.09
CA ASP A 49 3.15 -10.77 2.21
C ASP A 49 2.05 -11.85 2.15
N THR A 50 2.20 -12.81 1.24
CA THR A 50 1.22 -13.84 0.89
C THR A 50 1.27 -15.08 1.77
N GLY A 51 2.27 -15.19 2.64
CA GLY A 51 2.44 -16.31 3.57
C GLY A 51 1.52 -16.21 4.78
N PRO A 52 1.09 -17.35 5.37
CA PRO A 52 0.29 -17.36 6.60
C PRO A 52 1.16 -17.13 7.85
N ILE A 53 1.97 -16.06 7.86
CA ILE A 53 2.90 -15.72 8.94
C ILE A 53 2.79 -14.23 9.31
N LEU A 54 3.07 -13.91 10.57
CA LEU A 54 3.07 -12.53 11.07
C LEU A 54 4.45 -11.89 10.83
N GLU A 55 4.73 -11.56 9.57
CA GLU A 55 6.03 -11.03 9.09
C GLU A 55 6.60 -9.91 9.96
N ARG A 56 5.78 -8.92 10.32
CA ARG A 56 6.21 -7.78 11.14
C ARG A 56 6.61 -8.20 12.56
N GLU A 57 5.90 -9.16 13.15
CA GLU A 57 6.23 -9.68 14.49
C GLU A 57 7.50 -10.53 14.44
N LEU A 58 7.66 -11.37 13.41
CA LEU A 58 8.89 -12.14 13.19
C LEU A 58 10.09 -11.21 12.99
N ALA A 59 9.92 -10.13 12.23
CA ALA A 59 10.94 -9.13 12.03
C ALA A 59 11.31 -8.38 13.33
N GLN A 60 10.34 -8.07 14.20
CA GLN A 60 10.63 -7.53 15.54
C GLN A 60 11.43 -8.52 16.39
N ARG A 61 11.05 -9.81 16.37
CA ARG A 61 11.75 -10.88 17.07
C ARG A 61 13.17 -11.10 16.54
N ALA A 62 13.40 -10.86 15.26
CA ALA A 62 14.72 -10.85 14.63
C ALA A 62 15.49 -9.53 14.82
N GLY A 63 15.04 -8.64 15.72
CA GLY A 63 15.78 -7.42 16.05
C GLY A 63 15.71 -6.30 15.00
N LEU A 64 14.86 -6.43 13.97
CA LEU A 64 14.83 -5.48 12.84
C LEU A 64 14.15 -4.14 13.17
N GLY A 65 13.43 -4.05 14.28
CA GLY A 65 12.72 -2.83 14.68
C GLY A 65 11.60 -3.09 15.66
N TRP A 66 10.78 -2.08 15.94
CA TRP A 66 9.60 -2.21 16.81
C TRP A 66 8.31 -1.96 16.01
N ILE A 67 7.19 -2.47 16.54
CA ILE A 67 5.86 -2.18 15.97
C ILE A 67 5.38 -0.82 16.46
N GLY A 68 5.24 0.12 15.53
CA GLY A 68 4.76 1.46 15.80
C GLY A 68 3.26 1.51 16.13
N LYS A 69 2.79 2.65 16.67
CA LYS A 69 1.35 2.90 16.90
C LYS A 69 0.51 2.80 15.61
N ASN A 70 1.12 3.05 14.45
CA ASN A 70 0.52 2.86 13.13
C ASN A 70 0.56 1.41 12.61
N THR A 71 0.95 0.44 13.44
CA THR A 71 1.07 -1.00 13.11
C THR A 71 2.17 -1.39 12.12
N MET A 72 3.00 -0.44 11.69
CA MET A 72 4.16 -0.71 10.83
C MET A 72 5.35 -1.16 11.67
N LEU A 73 6.20 -2.02 11.11
CA LEU A 73 7.54 -2.22 11.63
C LEU A 73 8.38 -0.96 11.33
N ILE A 74 9.04 -0.42 12.34
CA ILE A 74 9.90 0.75 12.21
C ILE A 74 11.32 0.36 12.62
N ASN A 75 12.26 0.55 11.70
CA ASN A 75 13.68 0.38 11.92
C ASN A 75 14.30 1.73 12.34
N PRO A 76 15.16 1.76 13.37
CA PRO A 76 15.75 3.01 13.87
C PRO A 76 16.63 3.75 12.86
N LYS A 77 17.17 3.04 11.85
CA LYS A 77 18.06 3.58 10.82
C LYS A 77 17.41 3.72 9.44
N ALA A 78 16.29 3.06 9.19
CA ALA A 78 15.65 3.04 7.88
C ALA A 78 14.18 3.52 7.88
N GLY A 79 13.63 3.88 9.03
CA GLY A 79 12.22 4.26 9.13
C GLY A 79 11.31 3.05 8.89
N SER A 80 10.27 3.19 8.09
CA SER A 80 9.28 2.13 7.77
C SER A 80 9.09 1.91 6.27
N TYR A 81 9.85 2.62 5.42
CA TYR A 81 9.77 2.50 3.96
C TYR A 81 10.69 1.40 3.44
N PHE A 82 10.40 0.17 3.84
CA PHE A 82 11.07 -1.04 3.35
C PHE A 82 10.05 -2.17 3.22
N LEU A 83 10.46 -3.23 2.54
CA LEU A 83 9.67 -4.44 2.35
C LEU A 83 10.25 -5.56 3.20
N LEU A 84 9.40 -6.51 3.59
CA LEU A 84 9.79 -7.69 4.35
C LEU A 84 9.80 -8.92 3.44
N GLY A 85 10.67 -9.86 3.78
CA GLY A 85 10.72 -11.17 3.18
C GLY A 85 11.45 -12.12 4.11
N GLU A 86 10.96 -13.34 4.21
CA GLU A 86 11.40 -14.32 5.20
C GLU A 86 11.73 -15.63 4.52
N VAL A 87 12.71 -16.33 5.11
CA VAL A 87 13.01 -17.72 4.77
C VAL A 87 12.90 -18.55 6.04
N LEU A 88 11.94 -19.45 6.08
CA LEU A 88 11.90 -20.51 7.06
C LEU A 88 12.86 -21.60 6.60
N ILE A 89 13.82 -21.99 7.44
CA ILE A 89 14.86 -22.96 7.10
C ILE A 89 15.01 -24.01 8.21
N ASP A 90 15.59 -25.17 7.87
CA ASP A 90 15.89 -26.26 8.81
C ASP A 90 17.31 -26.21 9.41
N LEU A 91 17.97 -25.05 9.32
CA LEU A 91 19.28 -24.82 9.94
C LEU A 91 19.12 -24.34 11.39
N ASP A 92 19.97 -24.89 12.27
CA ASP A 92 20.12 -24.41 13.64
C ASP A 92 21.01 -23.16 13.64
N LEU A 93 20.37 -21.99 13.69
CA LEU A 93 21.03 -20.69 13.76
C LEU A 93 20.87 -20.10 15.17
N THR A 94 21.93 -19.45 15.65
CA THR A 94 21.82 -18.63 16.85
C THR A 94 20.91 -17.44 16.55
N PRO A 95 19.76 -17.27 17.24
CA PRO A 95 18.85 -16.17 16.98
C PRO A 95 19.45 -14.83 17.39
N ASP A 96 19.11 -13.77 16.65
CA ASP A 96 19.33 -12.41 17.10
C ASP A 96 18.44 -12.08 18.31
N GLU A 97 18.83 -11.08 19.09
CA GLU A 97 18.01 -10.57 20.18
C GLU A 97 16.82 -9.77 19.63
N PRO A 98 15.60 -9.99 20.14
CA PRO A 98 14.43 -9.19 19.79
C PRO A 98 14.65 -7.70 20.06
N PHE A 99 14.03 -6.84 19.26
CA PHE A 99 14.04 -5.40 19.52
C PHE A 99 13.08 -5.08 20.68
N LYS A 100 13.63 -4.72 21.85
CA LYS A 100 12.86 -4.60 23.11
C LYS A 100 12.27 -3.21 23.35
N THR A 101 12.81 -2.17 22.72
CA THR A 101 12.48 -0.78 23.06
C THR A 101 11.37 -0.21 22.17
N ASP A 102 10.28 0.26 22.78
CA ASP A 102 9.29 1.09 22.08
C ASP A 102 9.82 2.52 21.91
N GLN A 103 9.95 2.95 20.67
CA GLN A 103 10.48 4.26 20.29
C GLN A 103 9.38 5.23 19.84
N CYS A 104 8.09 4.88 19.99
CA CYS A 104 6.99 5.80 19.77
C CYS A 104 6.81 6.79 20.93
N GLY A 105 7.04 6.36 22.18
CA GLY A 105 6.81 7.18 23.38
C GLY A 105 5.41 7.81 23.40
N THR A 106 5.34 9.10 23.70
CA THR A 106 4.09 9.87 23.74
C THR A 106 3.58 10.33 22.37
N CYS A 107 4.33 10.09 21.27
CA CYS A 107 3.94 10.54 19.93
C CYS A 107 2.61 9.94 19.48
N SER A 108 1.71 10.77 18.94
CA SER A 108 0.39 10.39 18.40
C SER A 108 0.19 10.76 16.92
N ARG A 109 1.20 11.34 16.26
CA ARG A 109 1.06 11.91 14.89
C ARG A 109 0.37 11.02 13.86
N CYS A 110 0.62 9.71 13.89
CA CYS A 110 -0.01 8.79 12.95
C CYS A 110 -1.49 8.55 13.23
N ILE A 111 -1.88 8.55 14.51
CA ILE A 111 -3.28 8.46 14.96
C ILE A 111 -3.99 9.75 14.56
N ASP A 112 -3.43 10.90 14.97
CA ASP A 112 -4.03 12.23 14.77
C ASP A 112 -4.21 12.59 13.28
N SER A 113 -3.30 12.11 12.42
CA SER A 113 -3.34 12.39 10.98
C SER A 113 -4.09 11.33 10.16
N CYS A 114 -4.58 10.24 10.76
CA CYS A 114 -5.30 9.21 10.01
C CYS A 114 -6.65 9.76 9.53
N PRO A 115 -6.89 9.93 8.22
CA PRO A 115 -8.07 10.67 7.73
C PRO A 115 -9.41 10.00 8.07
N THR A 116 -9.39 8.69 8.29
CA THR A 116 -10.56 7.86 8.57
C THR A 116 -10.57 7.33 10.00
N GLU A 117 -9.66 7.81 10.85
CA GLU A 117 -9.55 7.38 12.26
C GLU A 117 -9.40 5.85 12.41
N ALA A 118 -8.73 5.22 11.45
CA ALA A 118 -8.57 3.76 11.41
C ALA A 118 -7.57 3.24 12.45
N ILE A 119 -6.67 4.08 12.96
CA ILE A 119 -5.66 3.70 13.95
C ILE A 119 -6.23 3.97 15.34
N LEU A 120 -6.54 2.89 16.05
CA LEU A 120 -7.09 2.92 17.40
C LEU A 120 -5.97 2.83 18.44
N GLU A 121 -6.34 2.93 19.72
CA GLU A 121 -5.42 2.70 20.82
C GLU A 121 -4.80 1.30 20.79
N ASN A 122 -3.71 1.10 21.53
CA ASN A 122 -3.06 -0.20 21.70
C ASN A 122 -2.62 -0.87 20.39
N ARG A 123 -2.26 -0.09 19.36
CA ARG A 123 -1.77 -0.59 18.04
C ARG A 123 -2.80 -1.43 17.31
N ILE A 124 -4.07 -1.14 17.52
CA ILE A 124 -5.17 -1.78 16.81
C ILE A 124 -5.47 -0.95 15.56
N LEU A 125 -5.60 -1.62 14.42
CA LEU A 125 -6.03 -1.01 13.17
C LEU A 125 -7.42 -1.54 12.82
N ASP A 126 -8.39 -0.65 12.66
CA ASP A 126 -9.67 -0.96 12.04
C ASP A 126 -9.48 -1.03 10.51
N ALA A 127 -9.34 -2.24 9.99
CA ALA A 127 -9.19 -2.47 8.56
C ALA A 127 -10.39 -1.93 7.75
N GLY A 128 -11.60 -1.97 8.30
CA GLY A 128 -12.81 -1.46 7.64
C GLY A 128 -12.78 0.05 7.39
N LYS A 129 -11.94 0.79 8.13
CA LYS A 129 -11.71 2.22 7.93
C LYS A 129 -10.40 2.54 7.24
N CYS A 130 -9.43 1.62 7.24
CA CYS A 130 -8.11 1.88 6.68
C CYS A 130 -8.16 2.09 5.16
N ILE A 131 -7.78 3.28 4.68
CA ILE A 131 -7.72 3.61 3.25
C ILE A 131 -6.90 2.57 2.45
N SER A 132 -5.80 2.08 3.03
CA SER A 132 -5.00 1.04 2.38
C SER A 132 -5.79 -0.26 2.19
N TYR A 133 -6.52 -0.73 3.21
CA TYR A 133 -7.37 -1.91 3.06
C TYR A 133 -8.51 -1.67 2.08
N LEU A 134 -9.19 -0.52 2.21
CA LEU A 134 -10.33 -0.16 1.37
C LEU A 134 -9.95 -0.11 -0.12
N THR A 135 -8.78 0.42 -0.45
CA THR A 135 -8.33 0.56 -1.85
C THR A 135 -7.76 -0.74 -2.44
N ILE A 136 -7.35 -1.71 -1.62
CA ILE A 136 -6.65 -2.92 -2.07
C ILE A 136 -7.51 -4.17 -1.91
N GLU A 137 -7.98 -4.45 -0.70
CA GLU A 137 -8.55 -5.74 -0.29
C GLU A 137 -10.09 -5.73 -0.27
N ALA A 138 -10.70 -4.57 0.00
CA ALA A 138 -12.16 -4.47 0.06
C ALA A 138 -12.78 -4.68 -1.33
N LYS A 139 -13.59 -5.73 -1.49
CA LYS A 139 -14.21 -6.13 -2.77
C LYS A 139 -15.54 -5.45 -3.09
N GLY A 140 -16.17 -4.82 -2.08
CA GLY A 140 -17.52 -4.24 -2.17
C GLY A 140 -17.52 -2.72 -2.31
N SER A 141 -18.63 -2.09 -1.93
CA SER A 141 -18.72 -0.64 -1.87
C SER A 141 -17.84 -0.07 -0.75
N ILE A 142 -17.21 1.08 -1.01
CA ILE A 142 -16.56 1.86 0.06
C ILE A 142 -17.69 2.55 0.84
N PRO A 143 -17.74 2.42 2.18
CA PRO A 143 -18.74 3.12 2.98
C PRO A 143 -18.79 4.61 2.65
N GLU A 144 -19.98 5.14 2.38
CA GLU A 144 -20.15 6.49 1.84
C GLU A 144 -19.54 7.56 2.75
N GLU A 145 -19.68 7.37 4.07
CA GLU A 145 -19.13 8.25 5.11
C GLU A 145 -17.60 8.33 5.12
N LEU A 146 -16.90 7.37 4.49
CA LEU A 146 -15.44 7.37 4.40
C LEU A 146 -14.94 7.99 3.10
N ARG A 147 -15.75 8.04 2.03
CA ARG A 147 -15.30 8.41 0.68
C ARG A 147 -14.67 9.80 0.62
N SER A 148 -15.28 10.80 1.25
CA SER A 148 -14.72 12.17 1.28
C SER A 148 -13.39 12.27 2.03
N ASN A 149 -13.15 11.38 3.01
CA ASN A 149 -11.92 11.34 3.80
C ASN A 149 -10.79 10.58 3.10
N MET A 150 -11.06 9.89 1.98
CA MET A 150 -10.04 9.17 1.22
C MET A 150 -9.14 10.07 0.39
N SER A 151 -9.46 11.36 0.25
CA SER A 151 -8.72 12.31 -0.61
C SER A 151 -8.61 11.74 -2.04
N ASP A 152 -7.42 11.71 -2.59
CA ASP A 152 -7.05 11.33 -3.95
C ASP A 152 -6.28 9.99 -3.97
N TRP A 153 -6.34 9.21 -2.89
CA TRP A 153 -5.70 7.89 -2.81
C TRP A 153 -6.45 6.87 -3.68
N VAL A 154 -5.77 6.34 -4.69
CA VAL A 154 -6.34 5.33 -5.61
C VAL A 154 -5.87 3.90 -5.32
N PHE A 155 -4.74 3.74 -4.63
CA PHE A 155 -4.18 2.45 -4.24
C PHE A 155 -3.20 2.59 -3.07
N GLY A 156 -3.51 1.94 -1.94
CA GLY A 156 -2.76 2.08 -0.70
C GLY A 156 -2.93 3.46 -0.05
N CYS A 157 -2.24 3.68 1.09
CA CYS A 157 -2.17 4.97 1.76
C CYS A 157 -0.91 5.07 2.61
N ASP A 158 -0.14 6.15 2.46
CA ASP A 158 1.09 6.37 3.21
C ASP A 158 0.93 7.36 4.37
N VAL A 159 -0.26 7.92 4.63
CA VAL A 159 -0.42 9.06 5.55
C VAL A 159 0.19 8.79 6.93
N CYS A 160 -0.08 7.62 7.52
CA CYS A 160 0.43 7.25 8.84
C CYS A 160 1.95 6.99 8.86
N GLN A 161 2.56 6.68 7.72
CA GLN A 161 4.01 6.56 7.56
C GLN A 161 4.61 7.94 7.30
N ALA A 162 4.06 8.73 6.38
CA ALA A 162 4.60 10.03 5.98
C ALA A 162 4.74 11.01 7.16
N VAL A 163 3.82 10.95 8.14
CA VAL A 163 3.87 11.79 9.35
C VAL A 163 4.74 11.21 10.48
N CYS A 164 5.20 9.95 10.35
CA CYS A 164 6.01 9.30 11.36
C CYS A 164 7.40 9.95 11.44
N PRO A 165 7.84 10.44 12.61
CA PRO A 165 9.11 11.15 12.74
C PRO A 165 10.33 10.27 12.43
N TRP A 166 10.20 8.95 12.54
CA TRP A 166 11.27 8.01 12.25
C TRP A 166 11.55 7.85 10.75
N ASN A 167 10.61 8.22 9.88
CA ASN A 167 10.84 8.19 8.43
C ASN A 167 11.78 9.29 7.94
N ARG A 168 12.19 10.25 8.78
CA ARG A 168 13.31 11.15 8.48
C ARG A 168 14.64 10.41 8.32
N PHE A 169 14.75 9.20 8.87
CA PHE A 169 15.92 8.33 8.75
C PHE A 169 15.81 7.37 7.57
N ALA A 170 14.67 7.32 6.88
CA ALA A 170 14.55 6.50 5.68
C ALA A 170 15.55 7.00 4.61
N PRO A 171 16.20 6.09 3.86
CA PRO A 171 17.07 6.48 2.77
C PRO A 171 16.33 7.40 1.79
N GLN A 172 16.98 8.50 1.38
CA GLN A 172 16.42 9.47 0.43
C GLN A 172 16.31 8.89 -0.98
N GLU A 173 17.23 7.98 -1.33
CA GLU A 173 17.21 7.23 -2.58
C GLU A 173 16.94 5.75 -2.27
N ILE A 174 15.74 5.31 -2.61
CA ILE A 174 15.35 3.90 -2.54
C ILE A 174 15.22 3.44 -3.99
N ARG A 175 16.34 3.03 -4.58
CA ARG A 175 16.33 2.20 -5.79
C ARG A 175 16.97 0.86 -5.46
N PRO A 176 16.25 -0.04 -4.77
CA PRO A 176 16.76 -1.37 -4.53
C PRO A 176 16.98 -2.04 -5.88
N GLU A 177 18.08 -2.77 -5.99
CA GLU A 177 18.40 -3.53 -7.19
C GLU A 177 17.21 -4.42 -7.57
N GLY A 178 16.82 -4.42 -8.85
CA GLY A 178 15.67 -5.18 -9.35
C GLY A 178 14.35 -4.41 -9.37
N PHE A 179 14.32 -3.17 -8.85
CA PHE A 179 13.17 -2.28 -9.00
C PHE A 179 13.44 -1.15 -10.02
N SER A 180 12.46 -0.94 -10.87
CA SER A 180 12.35 0.18 -11.80
C SER A 180 12.18 1.50 -11.06
N LYS A 181 12.45 2.61 -11.76
CA LYS A 181 12.20 3.94 -11.20
C LYS A 181 10.71 4.09 -10.88
N PRO A 182 10.33 4.55 -9.67
CA PRO A 182 8.94 4.78 -9.35
C PRO A 182 8.28 5.79 -10.29
N PHE A 183 7.04 5.52 -10.70
CA PHE A 183 6.23 6.51 -11.40
C PHE A 183 5.67 7.56 -10.42
N GLY A 184 5.28 8.71 -10.96
CA GLY A 184 4.74 9.84 -10.17
C GLY A 184 3.26 9.68 -9.83
N SER A 185 2.55 10.81 -9.76
CA SER A 185 1.09 10.80 -9.67
C SER A 185 0.45 10.34 -10.98
N ILE A 186 -0.78 9.86 -10.91
CA ILE A 186 -1.55 9.39 -12.07
C ILE A 186 -2.64 10.40 -12.44
N GLU A 187 -2.96 10.52 -13.73
CA GLU A 187 -4.01 11.43 -14.22
C GLU A 187 -5.38 10.74 -14.18
N LEU A 188 -6.20 11.08 -13.18
CA LEU A 188 -7.43 10.35 -12.84
C LEU A 188 -8.42 10.22 -14.01
N LEU A 189 -8.54 11.24 -14.85
CA LEU A 189 -9.43 11.24 -16.02
C LEU A 189 -9.03 10.21 -17.08
N ASN A 190 -7.73 9.93 -17.21
CA ASN A 190 -7.25 8.86 -18.10
C ASN A 190 -7.52 7.48 -17.47
N GLU A 191 -7.43 7.37 -16.15
CA GLU A 191 -7.62 6.11 -15.43
C GLU A 191 -9.07 5.62 -15.45
N ILE A 192 -10.05 6.52 -15.28
CA ILE A 192 -11.47 6.14 -15.10
C ILE A 192 -12.05 5.42 -16.34
N SER A 193 -11.41 5.63 -17.49
CA SER A 193 -11.82 5.08 -18.79
C SER A 193 -11.09 3.79 -19.18
N LEU A 194 -10.15 3.30 -18.35
CA LEU A 194 -9.38 2.10 -18.69
C LEU A 194 -10.30 0.91 -18.98
N THR A 195 -10.07 0.27 -20.12
CA THR A 195 -10.67 -1.02 -20.46
C THR A 195 -9.99 -2.16 -19.68
N PRO A 196 -10.57 -3.37 -19.63
CA PRO A 196 -9.91 -4.54 -19.05
C PRO A 196 -8.54 -4.84 -19.69
N HIS A 197 -8.41 -4.65 -21.01
CA HIS A 197 -7.15 -4.89 -21.71
C HIS A 197 -6.09 -3.86 -21.30
N GLU A 198 -6.41 -2.58 -21.34
CA GLU A 198 -5.49 -1.49 -21.00
C GLU A 198 -5.05 -1.56 -19.53
N PHE A 199 -5.98 -1.84 -18.61
CA PHE A 199 -5.65 -2.03 -17.19
C PHE A 199 -4.64 -3.16 -16.99
N ASN A 200 -4.88 -4.32 -17.61
CA ASN A 200 -3.99 -5.48 -17.49
C ASN A 200 -2.62 -5.24 -18.11
N LEU A 201 -2.56 -4.50 -19.23
CA LEU A 201 -1.30 -4.14 -19.88
C LEU A 201 -0.52 -3.16 -19.03
N LYS A 202 -1.17 -2.10 -18.55
CA LYS A 202 -0.56 -1.02 -17.77
C LYS A 202 -0.02 -1.48 -16.42
N PHE A 203 -0.78 -2.30 -15.70
CA PHE A 203 -0.42 -2.76 -14.36
C PHE A 203 0.07 -4.21 -14.31
N LYS A 204 0.55 -4.76 -15.44
CA LYS A 204 0.90 -6.19 -15.57
C LYS A 204 1.79 -6.71 -14.45
N ASN A 205 2.82 -5.93 -14.07
CA ASN A 205 3.84 -6.23 -13.07
C ASN A 205 3.80 -5.24 -11.89
N SER A 206 2.62 -4.70 -11.57
CA SER A 206 2.46 -3.72 -10.49
C SER A 206 1.54 -4.28 -9.41
N PRO A 207 1.79 -3.98 -8.11
CA PRO A 207 0.89 -4.37 -7.02
C PRO A 207 -0.54 -3.88 -7.22
N ILE A 208 -0.74 -2.79 -7.99
CA ILE A 208 -2.05 -2.22 -8.31
C ILE A 208 -3.01 -3.26 -8.88
N LYS A 209 -2.48 -4.24 -9.63
CA LYS A 209 -3.27 -5.32 -10.24
C LYS A 209 -4.08 -6.13 -9.23
N ARG A 210 -3.64 -6.20 -7.97
CA ARG A 210 -4.32 -6.91 -6.86
C ARG A 210 -5.73 -6.39 -6.60
N SER A 211 -5.95 -5.07 -6.72
CA SER A 211 -7.27 -4.44 -6.58
C SER A 211 -8.25 -4.85 -7.69
N LYS A 212 -7.73 -5.39 -8.80
CA LYS A 212 -8.42 -5.60 -10.07
C LYS A 212 -8.96 -4.29 -10.64
N ARG A 213 -9.25 -4.28 -11.95
CA ARG A 213 -9.82 -3.10 -12.62
C ARG A 213 -11.05 -2.55 -11.89
N ARG A 214 -11.96 -3.43 -11.47
CA ARG A 214 -13.19 -3.06 -10.77
C ARG A 214 -12.92 -2.25 -9.49
N GLY A 215 -12.05 -2.75 -8.61
CA GLY A 215 -11.70 -2.05 -7.37
C GLY A 215 -10.92 -0.77 -7.64
N TYR A 216 -10.02 -0.79 -8.61
CA TYR A 216 -9.26 0.38 -9.03
C TYR A 216 -10.15 1.52 -9.55
N LEU A 217 -11.07 1.25 -10.49
CA LEU A 217 -11.96 2.27 -11.05
C LEU A 217 -12.90 2.87 -10.00
N ARG A 218 -13.36 2.03 -9.05
CA ARG A 218 -14.12 2.50 -7.88
C ARG A 218 -13.30 3.51 -7.06
N ASN A 219 -12.02 3.24 -6.82
CA ASN A 219 -11.14 4.16 -6.08
C ASN A 219 -10.88 5.45 -6.87
N VAL A 220 -10.66 5.35 -8.19
CA VAL A 220 -10.49 6.50 -9.08
C VAL A 220 -11.72 7.40 -9.07
N ALA A 221 -12.93 6.82 -9.08
CA ALA A 221 -14.17 7.58 -8.97
C ALA A 221 -14.24 8.37 -7.65
N VAL A 222 -13.90 7.73 -6.51
CA VAL A 222 -13.83 8.43 -5.21
C VAL A 222 -12.83 9.58 -5.24
N ALA A 223 -11.63 9.36 -5.79
CA ALA A 223 -10.60 10.40 -5.92
C ALA A 223 -11.07 11.57 -6.82
N LEU A 224 -11.78 11.28 -7.91
CA LEU A 224 -12.39 12.31 -8.77
C LEU A 224 -13.49 13.08 -8.05
N GLY A 225 -14.32 12.42 -7.23
CA GLY A 225 -15.32 13.10 -6.41
C GLY A 225 -14.70 14.08 -5.41
N ASN A 226 -13.48 13.81 -4.95
CA ASN A 226 -12.74 14.62 -3.98
C ASN A 226 -11.85 15.71 -4.61
N CYS A 227 -11.77 15.81 -5.95
CA CYS A 227 -10.81 16.69 -6.61
C CYS A 227 -11.19 18.18 -6.60
N ASN A 228 -12.43 18.52 -6.18
CA ASN A 228 -12.99 19.87 -6.17
C ASN A 228 -12.88 20.59 -7.53
N ASP A 229 -13.03 19.84 -8.63
CA ASP A 229 -12.99 20.36 -9.99
C ASP A 229 -14.26 19.97 -10.75
N PRO A 230 -15.29 20.85 -10.79
CA PRO A 230 -16.54 20.57 -11.49
C PRO A 230 -16.38 20.29 -12.99
N THR A 231 -15.23 20.65 -13.60
CA THR A 231 -14.98 20.40 -15.03
C THR A 231 -14.88 18.92 -15.39
N VAL A 232 -14.68 18.03 -14.41
CA VAL A 232 -14.66 16.58 -14.62
C VAL A 232 -16.06 15.97 -14.75
N THR A 233 -17.11 16.68 -14.34
CA THR A 233 -18.49 16.18 -14.27
C THR A 233 -19.00 15.63 -15.60
N PRO A 234 -18.85 16.30 -16.76
CA PRO A 234 -19.34 15.76 -18.03
C PRO A 234 -18.66 14.44 -18.41
N THR A 235 -17.38 14.26 -18.05
CA THR A 235 -16.66 13.00 -18.27
C THR A 235 -17.22 11.89 -17.38
N LEU A 236 -17.51 12.20 -16.11
CA LEU A 236 -18.11 11.24 -15.17
C LEU A 236 -19.53 10.86 -15.60
N GLU A 237 -20.37 11.80 -16.02
CA GLU A 237 -21.72 11.55 -16.51
C GLU A 237 -21.71 10.63 -17.74
N LYS A 238 -20.85 10.94 -18.71
CA LYS A 238 -20.64 10.05 -19.87
C LYS A 238 -20.22 8.66 -19.41
N ARG A 239 -19.23 8.56 -18.52
CA ARG A 239 -18.74 7.28 -18.04
C ARG A 239 -19.82 6.48 -17.29
N ALA A 240 -20.65 7.13 -16.48
CA ALA A 240 -21.77 6.50 -15.76
C ALA A 240 -22.79 5.87 -16.72
N SER A 241 -23.03 6.51 -17.87
CA SER A 241 -23.94 6.00 -18.90
C SER A 241 -23.41 4.75 -19.63
N GLU A 242 -22.08 4.58 -19.70
CA GLU A 242 -21.40 3.48 -20.39
C GLU A 242 -20.96 2.35 -19.42
N GLU A 243 -21.02 2.58 -18.12
CA GLU A 243 -20.58 1.61 -17.11
C GLU A 243 -21.67 0.58 -16.79
N ASN A 244 -21.30 -0.69 -16.94
CA ASN A 244 -22.18 -1.83 -16.70
C ASN A 244 -21.96 -2.47 -15.32
N ASP A 245 -20.82 -2.23 -14.68
CA ASP A 245 -20.56 -2.73 -13.32
C ASP A 245 -21.26 -1.83 -12.28
N PRO A 246 -22.25 -2.36 -11.53
CA PRO A 246 -23.04 -1.56 -10.60
C PRO A 246 -22.19 -0.94 -9.49
N LEU A 247 -21.10 -1.59 -9.08
CA LEU A 247 -20.22 -1.06 -8.04
C LEU A 247 -19.46 0.17 -8.54
N VAL A 248 -18.93 0.11 -9.75
CA VAL A 248 -18.18 1.24 -10.33
C VAL A 248 -19.15 2.39 -10.61
N LYS A 249 -20.33 2.07 -11.17
CA LYS A 249 -21.38 3.06 -11.45
C LYS A 249 -21.82 3.82 -10.21
N GLU A 250 -22.12 3.13 -9.11
CA GLU A 250 -22.48 3.73 -7.81
C GLU A 250 -21.44 4.76 -7.34
N HIS A 251 -20.15 4.48 -7.50
CA HIS A 251 -19.09 5.39 -7.05
C HIS A 251 -18.88 6.57 -8.00
N ILE A 252 -19.16 6.39 -9.30
CA ILE A 252 -19.17 7.50 -10.26
C ILE A 252 -20.35 8.45 -9.96
N GLU A 253 -21.54 7.89 -9.69
CA GLU A 253 -22.72 8.69 -9.32
C GLU A 253 -22.47 9.48 -8.03
N TRP A 254 -21.91 8.84 -7.00
CA TRP A 254 -21.48 9.54 -5.80
C TRP A 254 -20.46 10.64 -6.08
N ALA A 255 -19.50 10.41 -6.99
CA ALA A 255 -18.50 11.41 -7.32
C ALA A 255 -19.13 12.66 -7.97
N ILE A 256 -20.11 12.47 -8.86
CA ILE A 256 -20.88 13.56 -9.48
C ILE A 256 -21.67 14.33 -8.41
N GLU A 257 -22.37 13.62 -7.52
CA GLU A 257 -23.10 14.26 -6.42
C GLU A 257 -22.17 15.05 -5.50
N ASN A 258 -21.00 14.51 -5.15
CA ASN A 258 -20.06 15.20 -4.26
C ASN A 258 -19.47 16.46 -4.90
N LEU A 259 -19.28 16.49 -6.23
CA LEU A 259 -18.79 17.66 -6.96
C LEU A 259 -19.84 18.78 -7.14
N THR A 260 -21.12 18.47 -6.91
CA THR A 260 -22.23 19.43 -7.05
C THR A 260 -22.72 20.00 -5.71
N ARG A 261 -22.23 19.47 -4.59
CA ARG A 261 -22.47 19.99 -3.23
C ARG A 261 -21.57 21.19 -2.93
#